data_AF-A0A178DW62-F1
#
_entry.id   AF-A0A178DW62-F1
#
_cell.length_a   1.000
_cell.length_b   1.000
_cell.length_c   1.000
_cell.angle_alpha   90.00
_cell.angle_beta   90.00
_cell.angle_gamma   90.00
#
_symmetry.space_group_name_H-M   'P 1'
#
loop_
_entity.id
_entity.type
_entity.pdbx_description
1 polymer ?
#
loop_
_entity_poly.entity_id
_entity_poly.type
_entity_poly.pdbx_seq_one_letter_code
_entity_poly.pdbx_strand_id
1 'polypeptide(L)'
;MPRLILPLAALAALTPLVSAGVKFTTPKAGAELKAGSAIEVKWEEGGDGPKLTELLSYELFLCAGGNDAAAQTVLLPITTQGSFAVGNTASGMVGLAVGEDSPENAYFLKMVAVAKAGGQLITFSDRFSYSGMTGAFPATIKTGLTTIDGTDGPATQDNTVDPAAAGKPAAAGDYGVEYTMQTGPTRYAPMQPIPPTKITAKNTKPLYPTSAVSIATTRLPIPKIQTTLTQSQTYSVQSIENTVAPAPMPSDDMQKYLNRWKD
;
A
#
# COMPACT_ATOMS: atom_id res chain seq x y z
N MET A 1 -38.81 44.33 -29.00
CA MET A 1 -38.17 43.18 -29.69
C MET A 1 -36.68 43.15 -29.30
N PRO A 2 -35.92 42.05 -29.47
CA PRO A 2 -35.53 41.13 -28.39
C PRO A 2 -33.99 41.14 -28.14
N ARG A 3 -33.35 40.36 -27.25
CA ARG A 3 -33.70 39.09 -26.55
C ARG A 3 -33.29 39.12 -25.07
N LEU A 4 -33.87 38.20 -24.30
CA LEU A 4 -33.41 37.79 -22.96
C LEU A 4 -32.28 36.76 -23.12
N ILE A 5 -31.12 36.93 -22.48
CA ILE A 5 -30.12 35.85 -22.28
C ILE A 5 -29.52 35.97 -20.87
N LEU A 6 -29.92 35.04 -20.00
CA LEU A 6 -29.27 34.72 -18.72
C LEU A 6 -28.78 33.24 -18.79
N PRO A 7 -28.07 32.69 -17.80
CA PRO A 7 -26.64 32.41 -17.92
C PRO A 7 -26.32 30.91 -18.05
N LEU A 8 -25.31 30.56 -18.86
CA LEU A 8 -24.90 29.16 -19.10
C LEU A 8 -23.44 28.89 -18.72
N ALA A 9 -23.02 29.31 -17.52
CA ALA A 9 -21.64 29.19 -17.04
C ALA A 9 -21.50 28.62 -15.61
N ALA A 10 -22.59 28.15 -14.98
CA ALA A 10 -22.62 27.80 -13.56
C ALA A 10 -23.11 26.35 -13.26
N LEU A 11 -23.07 25.44 -14.24
CA LEU A 11 -23.59 24.07 -14.10
C LEU A 11 -22.60 22.98 -14.54
N ALA A 12 -21.30 23.17 -14.26
CA ALA A 12 -20.23 22.22 -14.60
C ALA A 12 -19.36 21.76 -13.41
N ALA A 13 -19.69 22.18 -12.18
CA ALA A 13 -18.93 21.88 -10.96
C ALA A 13 -19.67 20.93 -9.97
N LEU A 14 -20.76 20.30 -10.43
CA LEU A 14 -21.41 19.19 -9.73
C LEU A 14 -20.89 17.84 -10.25
N THR A 15 -19.57 17.65 -10.20
CA THR A 15 -19.02 16.30 -10.21
C THR A 15 -19.56 15.59 -8.97
N PRO A 16 -20.25 14.44 -9.08
CA PRO A 16 -20.61 13.70 -7.88
C PRO A 16 -19.30 13.34 -7.15
N LEU A 17 -19.19 13.72 -5.87
CA LEU A 17 -18.30 13.03 -4.96
C LEU A 17 -18.85 11.60 -4.85
N VAL A 18 -18.38 10.73 -5.74
CA VAL A 18 -18.59 9.29 -5.62
C VAL A 18 -17.77 8.88 -4.39
N SER A 19 -18.48 8.71 -3.29
CA SER A 19 -17.96 8.07 -2.09
C SER A 19 -17.60 6.65 -2.47
N ALA A 20 -16.31 6.32 -2.36
CA ALA A 20 -15.72 5.05 -2.78
C ALA A 20 -15.11 4.39 -1.55
N GLY A 21 -15.05 3.06 -1.54
CA GLY A 21 -14.64 2.28 -0.38
C GLY A 21 -15.69 1.25 0.05
N VAL A 22 -15.51 0.73 1.26
CA VAL A 22 -16.39 -0.26 1.89
C VAL A 22 -17.33 0.44 2.89
N LYS A 23 -18.63 0.46 2.62
CA LYS A 23 -19.64 0.91 3.59
C LYS A 23 -20.50 -0.26 4.04
N PHE A 24 -20.45 -0.58 5.33
CA PHE A 24 -21.32 -1.61 5.91
C PHE A 24 -22.79 -1.17 5.90
N THR A 25 -23.67 -2.08 5.51
CA THR A 25 -25.13 -1.89 5.52
C THR A 25 -25.85 -2.90 6.42
N THR A 26 -25.16 -3.97 6.83
CA THR A 26 -25.64 -4.94 7.81
C THR A 26 -24.44 -5.49 8.61
N PRO A 27 -24.47 -5.51 9.95
CA PRO A 27 -25.53 -4.99 10.83
C PRO A 27 -25.75 -3.47 10.70
N LYS A 28 -26.91 -2.99 11.16
CA LYS A 28 -27.17 -1.55 11.25
C LYS A 28 -26.60 -1.00 12.56
N ALA A 29 -26.25 0.29 12.58
CA ALA A 29 -25.93 1.03 13.80
C ALA A 29 -26.99 0.78 14.90
N GLY A 30 -26.53 0.40 16.09
CA GLY A 30 -27.37 0.13 17.26
C GLY A 30 -28.27 -1.10 17.16
N ALA A 31 -28.08 -1.98 16.16
CA ALA A 31 -28.87 -3.21 16.07
C ALA A 31 -28.56 -4.17 17.22
N GLU A 32 -29.56 -4.95 17.65
CA GLU A 32 -29.37 -6.05 18.59
C GLU A 32 -29.47 -7.39 17.84
N LEU A 33 -28.44 -8.23 17.93
CA LEU A 33 -28.37 -9.55 17.30
C LEU A 33 -28.44 -10.66 18.36
N LYS A 34 -28.88 -11.86 17.96
CA LYS A 34 -28.92 -13.02 18.87
C LYS A 34 -27.70 -13.91 18.71
N ALA A 35 -27.01 -14.16 19.82
CA ALA A 35 -25.87 -15.07 19.87
C ALA A 35 -26.28 -16.52 19.56
N GLY A 36 -25.31 -17.36 19.18
CA GLY A 36 -25.56 -18.74 18.77
C GLY A 36 -26.12 -18.90 17.35
N SER A 37 -26.20 -17.82 16.58
CA SER A 37 -26.62 -17.81 15.19
C SER A 37 -25.48 -17.37 14.26
N ALA A 38 -25.69 -17.48 12.94
CA ALA A 38 -24.74 -16.92 11.97
C ALA A 38 -24.99 -15.41 11.80
N ILE A 39 -23.96 -14.60 12.00
CA ILE A 39 -24.02 -13.18 11.60
C ILE A 39 -24.04 -13.11 10.08
N GLU A 40 -24.95 -12.32 9.52
CA GLU A 40 -24.90 -11.90 8.13
C GLU A 40 -24.29 -10.49 8.06
N VAL A 41 -23.27 -10.32 7.21
CA VAL A 41 -22.58 -9.06 6.99
C VAL A 41 -22.74 -8.66 5.53
N LYS A 42 -23.15 -7.41 5.31
CA LYS A 42 -23.33 -6.82 3.97
C LYS A 42 -22.66 -5.46 3.90
N TRP A 43 -22.08 -5.15 2.75
CA TRP A 43 -21.53 -3.84 2.43
C TRP A 43 -21.89 -3.41 1.01
N GLU A 44 -21.78 -2.11 0.77
CA GLU A 44 -21.94 -1.46 -0.53
C GLU A 44 -20.72 -0.60 -0.85
N GLU A 45 -20.63 -0.14 -2.10
CA GLU A 45 -19.65 0.87 -2.51
C GLU A 45 -19.99 2.19 -1.82
N GLY A 46 -19.10 2.68 -0.96
CA GLY A 46 -19.30 3.91 -0.19
C GLY A 46 -18.33 4.02 0.98
N GLY A 47 -18.34 5.16 1.67
CA GLY A 47 -17.35 5.51 2.68
C GLY A 47 -16.13 6.20 2.09
N ASP A 48 -14.97 5.90 2.68
CA ASP A 48 -13.66 6.47 2.31
C ASP A 48 -12.71 5.36 1.88
N GLY A 49 -11.98 5.57 0.78
CA GLY A 49 -10.95 4.66 0.26
C GLY A 49 -11.02 4.43 -1.26
N PRO A 50 -10.22 3.51 -1.79
CA PRO A 50 -10.31 3.06 -3.18
C PRO A 50 -11.59 2.27 -3.43
N LYS A 51 -11.98 2.14 -4.70
CA LYS A 51 -13.23 1.47 -5.09
C LYS A 51 -13.21 -0.02 -4.74
N LEU A 52 -14.37 -0.65 -4.56
CA LEU A 52 -14.42 -2.11 -4.33
C LEU A 52 -13.80 -2.89 -5.52
N THR A 53 -13.89 -2.33 -6.73
CA THR A 53 -13.24 -2.88 -7.94
C THR A 53 -11.72 -2.75 -7.95
N GLU A 54 -11.13 -1.94 -7.05
CA GLU A 54 -9.69 -1.75 -6.87
C GLU A 54 -9.13 -2.62 -5.72
N LEU A 55 -9.99 -3.35 -5.01
CA LEU A 55 -9.64 -4.31 -3.97
C LEU A 55 -9.58 -5.76 -4.53
N LEU A 56 -8.77 -6.62 -3.90
CA LEU A 56 -8.55 -8.03 -4.28
C LEU A 56 -9.30 -8.99 -3.35
N SER A 57 -8.90 -8.96 -2.09
CA SER A 57 -9.31 -9.87 -1.03
C SER A 57 -9.57 -9.11 0.26
N TYR A 58 -10.32 -9.72 1.16
CA TYR A 58 -10.58 -9.18 2.49
C TYR A 58 -10.56 -10.27 3.55
N GLU A 59 -10.11 -9.87 4.73
CA GLU A 59 -10.35 -10.57 5.99
C GLU A 59 -11.40 -9.78 6.77
N LEU A 60 -12.35 -10.46 7.40
CA LEU A 60 -13.44 -9.87 8.16
C LEU A 60 -13.45 -10.46 9.57
N PHE A 61 -13.45 -9.57 10.56
CA PHE A 61 -13.37 -9.91 11.97
C PHE A 61 -14.52 -9.28 12.75
N LEU A 62 -15.03 -10.02 13.73
CA LEU A 62 -15.83 -9.48 14.81
C LEU A 62 -14.88 -8.94 15.89
N CYS A 63 -15.03 -7.67 16.24
CA CYS A 63 -14.26 -6.99 17.27
C CYS A 63 -15.19 -6.50 18.39
N ALA A 64 -14.61 -6.26 19.56
CA ALA A 64 -15.22 -5.44 20.60
C ALA A 64 -14.20 -4.53 21.30
N GLY A 65 -14.68 -3.46 21.93
CA GLY A 65 -13.84 -2.51 22.68
C GLY A 65 -13.93 -1.07 22.17
N GLY A 66 -12.93 -0.27 22.53
CA GLY A 66 -12.83 1.15 22.15
C GLY A 66 -12.44 1.37 20.68
N ASN A 67 -12.26 2.64 20.30
CA ASN A 67 -11.90 3.00 18.92
C ASN A 67 -10.40 2.83 18.63
N ASP A 68 -9.53 2.99 19.64
CA ASP A 68 -8.09 2.84 19.49
C ASP A 68 -7.64 1.38 19.30
N ALA A 69 -6.55 1.19 18.55
CA ALA A 69 -5.96 -0.14 18.32
C ALA A 69 -5.55 -0.88 19.61
N ALA A 70 -5.25 -0.14 20.69
CA ALA A 70 -4.93 -0.70 22.00
C ALA A 70 -6.16 -0.99 22.89
N ALA A 71 -7.33 -0.42 22.54
CA ALA A 71 -8.58 -0.53 23.29
C ALA A 71 -9.59 -1.49 22.64
N GLN A 72 -9.36 -1.91 21.40
CA GLN A 72 -10.13 -2.93 20.69
C GLN A 72 -9.47 -4.31 20.75
N THR A 73 -10.27 -5.36 20.59
CA THR A 73 -9.79 -6.75 20.51
C THR A 73 -10.59 -7.52 19.47
N VAL A 74 -9.90 -8.29 18.62
CA VAL A 74 -10.53 -9.24 17.69
C VAL A 74 -11.04 -10.43 18.52
N LEU A 75 -12.35 -10.67 18.48
CA LEU A 75 -12.99 -11.80 19.16
C LEU A 75 -13.03 -13.05 18.27
N LEU A 76 -13.35 -12.88 16.99
CA LEU A 76 -13.57 -13.98 16.06
C LEU A 76 -13.30 -13.58 14.60
N PRO A 77 -12.52 -14.34 13.81
CA PRO A 77 -12.52 -14.20 12.35
C PRO A 77 -13.83 -14.76 11.77
N ILE A 78 -14.57 -13.93 11.03
CA ILE A 78 -15.77 -14.31 10.28
C ILE A 78 -15.36 -14.94 8.93
N THR A 79 -14.41 -14.31 8.24
CA THR A 79 -13.73 -14.92 7.08
C THR A 79 -12.29 -14.42 6.98
N THR A 80 -11.37 -15.28 6.56
CA THR A 80 -9.94 -14.99 6.39
C THR A 80 -9.50 -15.01 4.92
N GLN A 81 -10.40 -15.34 3.99
CA GLN A 81 -10.09 -15.47 2.56
C GLN A 81 -11.28 -14.99 1.71
N GLY A 82 -11.87 -13.85 2.07
CA GLY A 82 -12.90 -13.19 1.26
C GLY A 82 -12.31 -12.62 -0.04
N SER A 83 -13.12 -12.57 -1.10
CA SER A 83 -12.75 -11.92 -2.36
C SER A 83 -13.86 -11.02 -2.87
N PHE A 84 -13.52 -9.78 -3.23
CA PHE A 84 -14.44 -8.81 -3.81
C PHE A 84 -14.95 -9.20 -5.21
N ALA A 85 -14.33 -10.22 -5.84
CA ALA A 85 -14.82 -10.78 -7.10
C ALA A 85 -16.04 -11.72 -6.93
N VAL A 86 -16.30 -12.21 -5.72
CA VAL A 86 -17.38 -13.18 -5.44
C VAL A 86 -18.67 -12.48 -5.02
N GLY A 87 -18.56 -11.36 -4.29
CA GLY A 87 -19.71 -10.55 -3.87
C GLY A 87 -19.44 -9.75 -2.59
N ASN A 88 -20.42 -8.92 -2.21
CA ASN A 88 -20.32 -7.98 -1.09
C ASN A 88 -21.05 -8.47 0.18
N THR A 89 -20.98 -9.78 0.45
CA THR A 89 -21.66 -10.44 1.55
C THR A 89 -20.77 -11.49 2.19
N ALA A 90 -20.77 -11.58 3.52
CA ALA A 90 -20.09 -12.64 4.26
C ALA A 90 -20.97 -13.10 5.43
N SER A 91 -20.77 -14.35 5.88
CA SER A 91 -21.44 -14.87 7.07
C SER A 91 -20.55 -15.82 7.85
N GLY A 92 -20.74 -15.88 9.16
CA GLY A 92 -19.98 -16.76 10.06
C GLY A 92 -20.75 -17.05 11.34
N MET A 93 -20.49 -18.21 11.95
CA MET A 93 -21.17 -18.62 13.18
C MET A 93 -20.60 -17.87 14.38
N VAL A 94 -21.44 -17.16 15.14
CA VAL A 94 -21.03 -16.48 16.38
C VAL A 94 -21.53 -17.29 17.58
N GLY A 95 -20.63 -18.07 18.17
CA GLY A 95 -20.93 -18.87 19.35
C GLY A 95 -21.17 -18.01 20.61
N LEU A 96 -21.95 -18.54 21.57
CA LEU A 96 -22.36 -17.80 22.76
C LEU A 96 -21.17 -17.38 23.64
N ALA A 97 -20.06 -18.12 23.61
CA ALA A 97 -18.86 -17.83 24.41
C ALA A 97 -17.94 -16.75 23.80
N VAL A 98 -18.28 -16.15 22.66
CA VAL A 98 -17.40 -15.22 21.91
C VAL A 98 -17.29 -13.84 22.58
N GLY A 99 -18.29 -13.40 23.32
CA GLY A 99 -18.29 -12.10 24.01
C GLY A 99 -19.23 -12.08 25.22
N GLU A 100 -19.65 -10.90 25.64
CA GLU A 100 -20.54 -10.64 26.78
C GLU A 100 -21.74 -9.78 26.30
N ASP A 101 -22.91 -9.93 26.93
CA ASP A 101 -24.12 -9.16 26.55
C ASP A 101 -24.05 -7.67 26.93
N SER A 102 -23.10 -7.29 27.80
CA SER A 102 -22.98 -5.95 28.37
C SER A 102 -21.54 -5.44 28.33
N PRO A 103 -21.31 -4.14 28.03
CA PRO A 103 -22.31 -3.11 27.75
C PRO A 103 -22.87 -3.16 26.32
N GLU A 104 -23.95 -2.41 26.06
CA GLU A 104 -24.51 -2.21 24.72
C GLU A 104 -23.49 -1.56 23.76
N ASN A 105 -23.66 -1.78 22.44
CA ASN A 105 -22.80 -1.27 21.37
C ASN A 105 -21.30 -1.65 21.53
N ALA A 106 -21.05 -2.75 22.25
CA ALA A 106 -19.71 -3.29 22.45
C ALA A 106 -19.05 -3.79 21.16
N TYR A 107 -19.85 -4.28 20.21
CA TYR A 107 -19.39 -5.00 19.03
C TYR A 107 -19.34 -4.11 17.79
N PHE A 108 -18.36 -4.36 16.94
CA PHE A 108 -18.27 -3.81 15.59
C PHE A 108 -17.51 -4.77 14.68
N LEU A 109 -17.65 -4.60 13.37
CA LEU A 109 -16.90 -5.35 12.39
C LEU A 109 -15.63 -4.60 12.00
N LYS A 110 -14.58 -5.35 11.70
CA LYS A 110 -13.35 -4.87 11.09
C LYS A 110 -13.08 -5.66 9.82
N MET A 111 -13.02 -4.97 8.68
CA MET A 111 -12.54 -5.53 7.42
C MET A 111 -11.13 -5.03 7.14
N VAL A 112 -10.22 -5.95 6.82
CA VAL A 112 -8.88 -5.65 6.29
C VAL A 112 -8.86 -6.08 4.85
N ALA A 113 -8.95 -5.12 3.93
CA ALA A 113 -8.95 -5.35 2.49
C ALA A 113 -7.57 -5.06 1.88
N VAL A 114 -7.15 -5.88 0.92
CA VAL A 114 -5.89 -5.71 0.18
C VAL A 114 -6.19 -5.07 -1.17
N ALA A 115 -5.54 -3.94 -1.48
CA ALA A 115 -5.73 -3.24 -2.75
C ALA A 115 -4.88 -3.86 -3.88
N LYS A 116 -5.37 -3.78 -5.13
CA LYS A 116 -4.70 -4.24 -6.35
C LYS A 116 -3.36 -3.56 -6.59
N ALA A 117 -3.26 -2.28 -6.23
CA ALA A 117 -2.02 -1.49 -6.30
C ALA A 117 -1.05 -1.74 -5.13
N GLY A 118 -1.46 -2.55 -4.13
CA GLY A 118 -0.74 -2.77 -2.88
C GLY A 118 -1.22 -1.87 -1.73
N GLY A 119 -0.78 -2.22 -0.52
CA GLY A 119 -1.29 -1.61 0.71
C GLY A 119 -2.62 -2.22 1.19
N GLN A 120 -3.17 -1.65 2.26
CA GLN A 120 -4.37 -2.18 2.94
C GLN A 120 -5.37 -1.07 3.29
N LEU A 121 -6.65 -1.33 3.03
CA LEU A 121 -7.76 -0.53 3.53
C LEU A 121 -8.33 -1.24 4.76
N ILE A 122 -8.29 -0.59 5.93
CA ILE A 122 -8.91 -1.11 7.15
C ILE A 122 -10.19 -0.30 7.40
N THR A 123 -11.33 -0.96 7.24
CA THR A 123 -12.66 -0.34 7.34
C THR A 123 -13.43 -0.96 8.48
N PHE A 124 -14.23 -0.18 9.19
CA PHE A 124 -15.02 -0.65 10.32
C PHE A 124 -16.51 -0.41 10.09
N SER A 125 -17.37 -1.23 10.71
CA SER A 125 -18.80 -0.96 10.75
C SER A 125 -19.16 -0.06 11.92
N ASP A 126 -20.35 0.52 11.85
CA ASP A 126 -21.06 0.99 13.03
C ASP A 126 -21.19 -0.13 14.09
N ARG A 127 -21.39 0.30 15.33
CA ARG A 127 -21.50 -0.56 16.51
C ARG A 127 -22.88 -1.17 16.65
N PHE A 128 -22.92 -2.34 17.26
CA PHE A 128 -24.14 -3.10 17.53
C PHE A 128 -23.99 -3.94 18.81
N SER A 129 -25.10 -4.49 19.27
CA SER A 129 -25.22 -5.30 20.49
C SER A 129 -25.49 -6.76 20.16
N TYR A 130 -25.17 -7.65 21.11
CA TYR A 130 -25.64 -9.03 21.12
C TYR A 130 -26.46 -9.29 22.38
N SER A 131 -27.42 -10.22 22.29
CA SER A 131 -28.07 -10.86 23.43
C SER A 131 -27.90 -12.39 23.41
N GLY A 132 -27.77 -13.00 24.59
CA GLY A 132 -27.53 -14.43 24.79
C GLY A 132 -26.05 -14.86 24.79
N MET A 133 -25.12 -13.92 24.86
CA MET A 133 -23.69 -14.18 25.05
C MET A 133 -23.38 -14.56 26.50
N THR A 134 -22.56 -15.60 26.65
CA THR A 134 -22.17 -16.20 27.94
C THR A 134 -20.67 -16.18 28.19
N GLY A 135 -19.89 -15.54 27.31
CA GLY A 135 -18.48 -15.25 27.54
C GLY A 135 -18.29 -14.05 28.47
N ALA A 136 -17.04 -13.60 28.60
CA ALA A 136 -16.69 -12.45 29.41
C ALA A 136 -15.64 -11.60 28.69
N PHE A 137 -15.84 -10.28 28.65
CA PHE A 137 -14.86 -9.38 28.05
C PHE A 137 -13.64 -9.18 28.97
N PRO A 138 -12.41 -9.20 28.42
CA PRO A 138 -11.22 -8.79 29.16
C PRO A 138 -11.33 -7.31 29.57
N ALA A 139 -10.61 -6.95 30.65
CA ALA A 139 -10.65 -5.60 31.22
C ALA A 139 -10.32 -4.49 30.20
N THR A 140 -9.46 -4.76 29.22
CA THR A 140 -9.11 -3.84 28.12
C THR A 140 -10.34 -3.41 27.31
N ILE A 141 -11.21 -4.37 26.94
CA ILE A 141 -12.46 -4.10 26.23
C ILE A 141 -13.40 -3.28 27.13
N LYS A 142 -13.57 -3.69 28.40
CA LYS A 142 -14.47 -2.99 29.33
C LYS A 142 -14.05 -1.53 29.55
N THR A 143 -12.76 -1.26 29.74
CA THR A 143 -12.22 0.11 29.81
C THR A 143 -12.38 0.86 28.49
N GLY A 144 -12.09 0.22 27.35
CA GLY A 144 -12.24 0.83 26.02
C GLY A 144 -13.68 1.22 25.69
N LEU A 145 -14.68 0.58 26.31
CA LEU A 145 -16.10 0.87 26.11
C LEU A 145 -16.62 2.00 27.00
N THR A 146 -15.93 2.37 28.10
CA THR A 146 -16.36 3.52 28.93
C THR A 146 -16.16 4.87 28.24
N THR A 147 -15.38 4.92 27.15
CA THR A 147 -15.10 6.14 26.37
C THR A 147 -15.92 6.21 25.07
N ILE A 148 -16.90 5.32 24.88
CA ILE A 148 -17.74 5.28 23.68
C ILE A 148 -19.12 5.82 24.01
N ASP A 149 -19.54 6.85 23.28
CA ASP A 149 -20.91 7.34 23.22
C ASP A 149 -21.53 7.06 21.84
N GLY A 150 -22.78 6.61 21.84
CA GLY A 150 -23.52 6.30 20.61
C GLY A 150 -23.13 4.98 19.93
N THR A 151 -23.20 4.98 18.60
CA THR A 151 -23.15 3.78 17.74
C THR A 151 -22.03 3.84 16.70
N ASP A 152 -21.20 4.88 16.70
CA ASP A 152 -20.26 5.10 15.61
C ASP A 152 -19.05 4.17 15.72
N GLY A 153 -18.65 3.59 14.58
CA GLY A 153 -17.48 2.72 14.49
C GLY A 153 -16.15 3.48 14.64
N PRO A 154 -15.03 2.76 14.83
CA PRO A 154 -13.70 3.35 14.67
C PRO A 154 -13.51 3.91 13.25
N ALA A 155 -12.71 4.98 13.12
CA ALA A 155 -12.45 5.59 11.82
C ALA A 155 -11.68 4.66 10.86
N THR A 156 -12.05 4.71 9.58
CA THR A 156 -11.37 4.02 8.48
C THR A 156 -9.89 4.42 8.40
N GLN A 157 -9.01 3.45 8.14
CA GLN A 157 -7.58 3.66 7.94
C GLN A 157 -7.21 3.19 6.53
N ASP A 158 -7.08 4.16 5.61
CA ASP A 158 -6.59 3.90 4.27
C ASP A 158 -5.05 3.95 4.24
N ASN A 159 -4.44 2.77 4.07
CA ASN A 159 -3.01 2.60 3.82
C ASN A 159 -2.79 1.96 2.44
N THR A 160 -3.70 2.18 1.49
CA THR A 160 -3.57 1.69 0.11
C THR A 160 -2.63 2.59 -0.70
N VAL A 161 -1.98 1.99 -1.69
CA VAL A 161 -1.16 2.75 -2.65
C VAL A 161 -2.11 3.36 -3.68
N ASP A 162 -2.12 4.69 -3.80
CA ASP A 162 -2.82 5.38 -4.87
C ASP A 162 -2.34 4.84 -6.24
N PRO A 163 -3.21 4.20 -7.06
CA PRO A 163 -2.82 3.68 -8.35
C PRO A 163 -2.33 4.78 -9.32
N ALA A 164 -2.73 6.04 -9.12
CA ALA A 164 -2.21 7.18 -9.88
C ALA A 164 -0.79 7.59 -9.43
N ALA A 165 -0.41 7.35 -8.18
CA ALA A 165 0.94 7.59 -7.69
C ALA A 165 1.94 6.53 -8.17
N ALA A 166 1.50 5.28 -8.35
CA ALA A 166 2.31 4.18 -8.89
C ALA A 166 2.69 4.35 -10.39
N GLY A 167 1.99 5.23 -11.12
CA GLY A 167 2.15 5.42 -12.56
C GLY A 167 2.45 6.86 -13.02
N LYS A 168 2.63 7.83 -12.11
CA LYS A 168 3.03 9.19 -12.51
C LYS A 168 4.44 9.18 -13.10
N PRO A 169 4.65 9.64 -14.35
CA PRO A 169 6.00 9.88 -14.84
C PRO A 169 6.63 10.96 -13.98
N ALA A 170 7.83 10.69 -13.45
CA ALA A 170 8.59 11.62 -12.63
C ALA A 170 8.73 12.97 -13.35
N ALA A 171 8.34 14.06 -12.68
CA ALA A 171 8.58 15.39 -13.18
C ALA A 171 10.09 15.69 -13.16
N ALA A 172 10.56 16.56 -14.05
CA ALA A 172 11.99 16.91 -14.11
C ALA A 172 12.53 17.49 -12.78
N GLY A 173 11.66 18.08 -11.94
CA GLY A 173 12.00 18.57 -10.61
C GLY A 173 12.17 17.49 -9.54
N ASP A 174 11.56 16.30 -9.71
CA ASP A 174 11.55 15.24 -8.68
C ASP A 174 12.97 14.66 -8.46
N TYR A 175 13.78 14.66 -9.52
CA TYR A 175 15.20 14.28 -9.48
C TYR A 175 16.13 15.36 -8.91
N GLY A 176 15.62 16.58 -8.66
CA GLY A 176 16.41 17.70 -8.15
C GLY A 176 16.64 17.69 -6.63
N VAL A 177 15.85 16.91 -5.88
CA VAL A 177 16.00 16.76 -4.43
C VAL A 177 17.03 15.68 -4.13
N GLU A 178 17.99 15.95 -3.23
CA GLU A 178 18.98 14.96 -2.83
C GLU A 178 18.31 13.69 -2.28
N TYR A 179 18.76 12.51 -2.75
CA TYR A 179 18.14 11.22 -2.43
C TYR A 179 17.96 10.96 -0.92
N THR A 180 18.87 11.49 -0.10
CA THR A 180 18.86 11.44 1.38
C THR A 180 17.72 12.28 1.98
N MET A 181 17.41 13.43 1.39
CA MET A 181 16.40 14.40 1.87
C MET A 181 14.97 14.07 1.42
N GLN A 182 14.80 13.19 0.42
CA GLN A 182 13.49 12.77 -0.05
C GLN A 182 12.69 12.05 1.04
N THR A 183 11.36 12.08 0.92
CA THR A 183 10.40 11.40 1.81
C THR A 183 9.33 10.68 0.98
N GLY A 184 8.64 9.71 1.58
CA GLY A 184 7.63 8.89 0.91
C GLY A 184 8.14 7.52 0.41
N PRO A 185 7.23 6.70 -0.17
CA PRO A 185 7.50 5.32 -0.57
C PRO A 185 8.28 5.18 -1.88
N THR A 186 8.18 6.17 -2.78
CA THR A 186 8.96 6.27 -4.02
C THR A 186 10.11 7.24 -3.82
N ARG A 187 11.34 6.80 -4.12
CA ARG A 187 12.53 7.65 -4.20
C ARG A 187 12.90 7.92 -5.66
N TYR A 188 13.53 9.06 -5.93
CA TYR A 188 14.02 9.45 -7.25
C TYR A 188 15.55 9.54 -7.23
N ALA A 189 16.23 8.68 -7.99
CA ALA A 189 17.68 8.68 -8.09
C ALA A 189 18.15 9.49 -9.31
N PRO A 190 19.10 10.43 -9.16
CA PRO A 190 19.68 11.13 -10.31
C PRO A 190 20.46 10.16 -11.20
N MET A 191 20.59 10.50 -12.49
CA MET A 191 21.39 9.71 -13.43
C MET A 191 22.87 9.67 -13.00
N GLN A 192 23.52 8.51 -13.13
CA GLN A 192 24.97 8.41 -12.91
C GLN A 192 25.73 9.26 -13.96
N PRO A 193 26.79 9.98 -13.56
CA PRO A 193 27.59 10.77 -14.50
C PRO A 193 28.31 9.84 -15.49
N ILE A 194 28.28 10.21 -16.77
CA ILE A 194 28.95 9.46 -17.84
C ILE A 194 30.47 9.56 -17.64
N PRO A 195 31.23 8.44 -17.64
CA PRO A 195 32.68 8.49 -17.54
C PRO A 195 33.32 9.30 -18.68
N PRO A 196 34.27 10.21 -18.40
CA PRO A 196 34.98 10.93 -19.45
C PRO A 196 35.85 9.99 -20.27
N THR A 197 36.01 10.29 -21.56
CA THR A 197 36.78 9.47 -22.52
C THR A 197 38.29 9.43 -22.28
N LYS A 198 38.80 10.14 -21.26
CA LYS A 198 40.22 10.19 -20.88
C LYS A 198 40.34 10.18 -19.35
N ILE A 199 41.15 9.26 -18.83
CA ILE A 199 41.52 9.23 -17.41
C ILE A 199 42.60 10.28 -17.17
N THR A 200 42.20 11.45 -16.66
CA THR A 200 43.09 12.57 -16.32
C THR A 200 43.39 12.67 -14.82
N ALA A 201 42.65 11.94 -13.98
CA ALA A 201 42.79 11.94 -12.54
C ALA A 201 44.11 11.27 -12.09
N LYS A 202 44.94 12.01 -11.36
CA LYS A 202 46.17 11.51 -10.70
C LYS A 202 46.00 11.21 -9.21
N ASN A 203 44.82 11.54 -8.66
CA ASN A 203 44.52 11.35 -7.25
C ASN A 203 43.87 9.97 -7.03
N THR A 204 44.44 9.16 -6.15
CA THR A 204 43.95 7.81 -5.80
C THR A 204 43.07 7.79 -4.55
N LYS A 205 42.82 8.94 -3.90
CA LYS A 205 41.91 9.00 -2.75
C LYS A 205 40.48 8.60 -3.17
N PRO A 206 39.78 7.78 -2.38
CA PRO A 206 38.37 7.46 -2.62
C PRO A 206 37.50 8.72 -2.74
N LEU A 207 36.50 8.68 -3.63
CA LEU A 207 35.56 9.79 -3.85
C LEU A 207 34.66 10.06 -2.63
N TYR A 208 34.39 9.01 -1.84
CA TYR A 208 33.61 9.05 -0.62
C TYR A 208 34.40 8.41 0.53
N PRO A 209 34.20 8.86 1.79
CA PRO A 209 34.78 8.17 2.94
C PRO A 209 34.26 6.73 3.03
N THR A 210 35.07 5.83 3.61
CA THR A 210 34.68 4.45 3.85
C THR A 210 33.44 4.42 4.74
N SER A 211 32.33 3.87 4.22
CA SER A 211 31.10 3.73 4.97
C SER A 211 31.23 2.67 6.05
N ALA A 212 30.74 2.98 7.26
CA ALA A 212 30.66 1.99 8.33
C ALA A 212 29.56 0.97 8.00
N VAL A 213 29.94 -0.29 7.80
CA VAL A 213 28.99 -1.38 7.57
C VAL A 213 28.44 -1.85 8.90
N SER A 214 27.16 -1.55 9.17
CA SER A 214 26.41 -2.13 10.28
C SER A 214 25.59 -3.31 9.76
N ILE A 215 25.94 -4.53 10.19
CA ILE A 215 25.20 -5.74 9.85
C ILE A 215 24.05 -5.89 10.86
N ALA A 216 22.83 -6.06 10.36
CA ALA A 216 21.66 -6.24 11.22
C ALA A 216 21.73 -7.56 12.01
N THR A 217 21.86 -7.47 13.33
CA THR A 217 21.88 -8.61 14.26
C THR A 217 20.49 -9.00 14.77
N THR A 218 19.47 -8.18 14.50
CA THR A 218 18.07 -8.38 14.89
C THR A 218 17.13 -8.07 13.72
N ARG A 219 15.84 -8.42 13.84
CA ARG A 219 14.84 -8.12 12.80
C ARG A 219 14.66 -6.61 12.66
N LEU A 220 14.98 -6.09 11.47
CA LEU A 220 14.73 -4.70 11.09
C LEU A 220 13.22 -4.40 11.01
N PRO A 221 12.79 -3.14 11.22
CA PRO A 221 11.41 -2.73 10.98
C PRO A 221 11.01 -2.90 9.51
N ILE A 222 9.69 -2.98 9.27
CA ILE A 222 9.11 -3.10 7.93
C ILE A 222 9.61 -1.93 7.04
N PRO A 223 10.13 -2.20 5.82
CA PRO A 223 10.68 -1.17 4.96
C PRO A 223 9.59 -0.18 4.52
N LYS A 224 9.91 1.13 4.66
CA LYS A 224 9.01 2.23 4.29
C LYS A 224 9.17 2.70 2.83
N ILE A 225 10.25 2.29 2.16
CA ILE A 225 10.53 2.61 0.76
C ILE A 225 10.15 1.39 -0.07
N GLN A 226 9.28 1.58 -1.06
CA GLN A 226 8.78 0.53 -1.95
C GLN A 226 9.55 0.46 -3.27
N THR A 227 9.94 1.62 -3.84
CA THR A 227 10.61 1.67 -5.13
C THR A 227 11.56 2.86 -5.27
N THR A 228 12.49 2.77 -6.21
CA THR A 228 13.38 3.87 -6.61
C THR A 228 13.33 4.00 -8.13
N LEU A 229 12.95 5.19 -8.60
CA LEU A 229 12.95 5.55 -10.02
C LEU A 229 14.24 6.29 -10.35
N THR A 230 15.09 5.69 -11.17
CA THR A 230 16.30 6.35 -11.68
C THR A 230 15.97 7.17 -12.92
N GLN A 231 16.53 8.37 -13.01
CA GLN A 231 16.36 9.24 -14.18
C GLN A 231 16.82 8.55 -15.47
N SER A 232 15.98 8.59 -16.51
CA SER A 232 16.25 7.96 -17.81
C SER A 232 17.53 8.50 -18.46
N GLN A 233 18.30 7.60 -19.09
CA GLN A 233 19.51 7.99 -19.83
C GLN A 233 19.15 8.85 -21.05
N THR A 234 19.85 9.99 -21.18
CA THR A 234 19.69 10.93 -22.30
C THR A 234 20.73 10.77 -23.40
N TYR A 235 21.67 9.82 -23.24
CA TYR A 235 22.74 9.57 -24.21
C TYR A 235 22.29 8.63 -25.34
N SER A 236 22.74 8.91 -26.56
CA SER A 236 22.58 8.05 -27.72
C SER A 236 23.95 7.59 -28.23
N VAL A 237 24.13 6.27 -28.37
CA VAL A 237 25.29 5.68 -29.04
C VAL A 237 25.02 5.71 -30.54
N GLN A 238 25.86 6.39 -31.31
CA GLN A 238 25.96 6.16 -32.75
C GLN A 238 27.12 5.20 -33.00
N SER A 239 26.82 4.00 -33.48
CA SER A 239 27.81 3.10 -34.05
C SER A 239 27.82 3.24 -35.58
N ILE A 240 29.02 3.22 -36.15
CA ILE A 240 29.25 3.10 -37.59
C ILE A 240 30.02 1.80 -37.82
N GLU A 241 29.79 1.15 -38.96
CA GLU A 241 30.61 0.03 -39.39
C GLU A 241 32.07 0.48 -39.53
N ASN A 242 33.01 -0.34 -39.06
CA ASN A 242 34.43 -0.08 -39.30
C ASN A 242 34.76 -0.40 -40.77
N THR A 243 34.74 0.62 -41.62
CA THR A 243 35.01 0.50 -43.06
C THR A 243 36.49 0.27 -43.39
N VAL A 244 37.36 0.21 -42.38
CA VAL A 244 38.79 -0.12 -42.54
C VAL A 244 38.93 -1.63 -42.74
N ALA A 245 39.62 -2.04 -43.80
CA ALA A 245 39.93 -3.44 -44.05
C ALA A 245 40.62 -4.07 -42.82
N PRO A 246 40.33 -5.36 -42.49
CA PRO A 246 41.01 -6.05 -41.40
C PRO A 246 42.53 -5.91 -41.53
N ALA A 247 43.19 -5.59 -40.42
CA ALA A 247 44.65 -5.61 -40.39
C ALA A 247 45.13 -6.99 -40.89
N PRO A 248 46.18 -7.05 -41.73
CA PRO A 248 46.74 -8.32 -42.14
C PRO A 248 47.07 -9.14 -40.89
N MET A 249 46.88 -10.46 -40.96
CA MET A 249 47.31 -11.37 -39.89
C MET A 249 48.74 -11.00 -39.50
N PRO A 250 49.08 -11.00 -38.19
CA PRO A 250 50.45 -10.71 -37.76
C PRO A 250 51.38 -11.57 -38.59
N SER A 251 52.34 -10.94 -39.27
CA SER A 251 53.40 -11.61 -40.01
C SER A 251 54.39 -12.17 -39.00
N ASP A 252 53.88 -13.10 -38.19
CA ASP A 252 54.60 -13.61 -37.05
C ASP A 252 55.73 -14.49 -37.58
N ASP A 253 56.92 -14.23 -37.06
CA ASP A 253 58.13 -14.97 -37.34
C ASP A 253 57.97 -16.35 -36.67
N MET A 254 57.16 -17.21 -37.28
CA MET A 254 56.77 -18.51 -36.74
C MET A 254 57.99 -19.42 -36.60
N GLN A 255 59.04 -19.15 -37.39
CA GLN A 255 60.39 -19.67 -37.20
C GLN A 255 61.01 -19.32 -35.84
N LYS A 256 60.85 -18.10 -35.33
CA LYS A 256 61.29 -17.71 -33.96
C LYS A 256 60.61 -18.55 -32.88
N TYR A 257 59.31 -18.80 -33.01
CA TYR A 257 58.57 -19.65 -32.05
C TYR A 257 58.96 -21.13 -32.17
N LEU A 258 59.18 -21.65 -33.38
CA LEU A 258 59.69 -23.02 -33.59
C LEU A 258 61.14 -23.20 -33.12
N ASN A 259 62.01 -22.20 -33.27
CA ASN A 259 63.41 -22.28 -32.87
C ASN A 259 63.58 -22.32 -31.35
N ARG A 260 62.65 -21.76 -30.58
CA ARG A 260 62.63 -21.87 -29.10
C ARG A 260 62.43 -23.30 -28.58
N TRP A 261 61.97 -24.23 -29.41
CA TRP A 261 61.77 -25.65 -29.05
C TRP A 261 62.93 -26.55 -29.53
N LYS A 262 64.08 -25.96 -29.89
CA LYS A 262 65.27 -26.68 -30.36
C LYS A 262 66.44 -26.66 -29.36
N ASP A 263 66.25 -26.03 -28.21
CA ASP A 263 67.17 -26.05 -27.06
C ASP A 263 66.73 -27.14 -26.04
#